data_AF-U9SWT3-F1
#
_entry.id   AF-U9SWT3-F1
#
_cell.length_a   1.000
_cell.length_b   1.000
_cell.length_c   1.000
_cell.angle_alpha   90.00
_cell.angle_beta   90.00
_cell.angle_gamma   90.00
#
_symmetry.space_group_name_H-M   'P 1'
#
loop_
_entity.id
_entity.type
_entity.pdbx_description
1 polymer ?
#
loop_
_entity_poly.entity_id
_entity_poly.type
_entity_poly.pdbx_seq_one_letter_code
_entity_poly.pdbx_strand_id
1 'polypeptide(L)'
;MQLAKVININDENSFDPTPRLKSSHIPIKFISFDRLYKNCIYCGEKYIRALFCSQKYCKKCLSRYITDIRDNNICLDIYGTLDLECNEHEVGRYCLYYLDNHNKSIYNKVIESEKNCKLCGKSLYQGTVKDIMSTFKLCSDCYLVSFEWIESTLFKKQVLIFHSPLWEDESYCANCRSKLIFTSECQKHCANCLIFYTGCRYCLTTNIIFGLTGQSQCKKCKRISLIVKSNEDNDDLFLNDIIYDSSLFDNIANSVNAIDKYFNPLALSRISSNYRLKYIPYSQFEGVEKMTKGGYGIIYKATWLPKNKIVILKRFKNSKYFLNELKSIRHCFNGLTYGYIINFYGFTKDSESNNYILVMEYASGGDLHKHLQKNFTNITWFQKLNILKEILTGLENIHSNEFIHRDFHTGNILLENLRFSLWKIGDLGLSQSVNNKSSNNEIYGVIPYIAPEIFKGSAFSKEADIYSL
;
A
#
# COMPACT_ATOMS: atom_id res chain seq x y z
N MET A 1 8.72 22.39 -7.13
CA MET A 1 9.40 23.06 -6.02
C MET A 1 8.72 22.69 -4.70
N GLN A 2 9.22 21.66 -4.02
CA GLN A 2 9.39 21.57 -2.56
C GLN A 2 9.93 20.16 -2.26
N LEU A 3 11.23 20.12 -2.01
CA LEU A 3 11.95 19.00 -1.43
C LEU A 3 11.48 18.86 0.02
N ALA A 4 10.65 17.85 0.29
CA ALA A 4 10.23 17.53 1.65
C ALA A 4 11.25 16.58 2.27
N LYS A 5 12.05 17.12 3.21
CA LYS A 5 12.98 16.43 4.15
C LYS A 5 13.78 15.28 3.53
N VAL A 6 14.63 15.64 2.57
CA VAL A 6 15.81 14.83 2.28
C VAL A 6 16.74 14.94 3.49
N ILE A 7 17.11 13.80 4.06
CA ILE A 7 18.22 13.73 5.02
C ILE A 7 19.48 14.18 4.25
N ASN A 8 19.91 15.42 4.50
CA ASN A 8 21.18 16.04 4.09
C ASN A 8 21.47 16.03 2.56
N ILE A 9 20.94 17.01 1.83
CA ILE A 9 21.44 17.41 0.50
C ILE A 9 22.49 18.49 0.69
N ASN A 10 23.72 18.08 1.01
CA ASN A 10 24.89 18.92 0.73
C ASN A 10 25.81 18.31 -0.33
N ASP A 11 25.39 17.26 -1.03
CA ASP A 11 26.07 16.80 -2.24
C ASP A 11 25.08 16.12 -3.19
N GLU A 12 24.88 16.70 -4.38
CA GLU A 12 24.04 16.15 -5.45
C GLU A 12 24.60 14.86 -6.06
N ASN A 13 25.72 14.33 -5.56
CA ASN A 13 26.33 13.10 -6.06
C ASN A 13 26.52 12.05 -4.96
N SER A 14 25.56 11.11 -4.89
CA SER A 14 25.59 9.78 -4.27
C SER A 14 24.79 9.58 -2.97
N PHE A 15 23.46 9.53 -3.09
CA PHE A 15 22.65 8.84 -2.07
C PHE A 15 23.09 7.37 -1.92
N ASP A 16 23.59 7.00 -0.73
CA ASP A 16 23.85 5.61 -0.32
C ASP A 16 22.84 5.20 0.76
N PRO A 17 21.94 4.22 0.49
CA PRO A 17 21.00 3.70 1.48
C PRO A 17 21.66 3.15 2.77
N THR A 18 22.93 2.74 2.70
CA THR A 18 23.65 2.14 3.84
C THR A 18 25.09 2.66 3.87
N PRO A 19 25.30 3.95 4.17
CA PRO A 19 26.58 4.65 3.95
C PRO A 19 27.73 4.13 4.84
N ARG A 20 27.40 3.39 5.90
CA ARG A 20 28.37 2.78 6.82
C ARG A 20 28.74 1.33 6.48
N LEU A 21 28.18 0.79 5.40
CA LEU A 21 28.46 -0.55 4.90
C LEU A 21 29.16 -0.44 3.54
N LYS A 22 30.02 -1.39 3.17
CA LYS A 22 30.50 -1.49 1.78
C LYS A 22 29.59 -2.39 0.95
N SER A 23 29.60 -2.24 -0.38
CA SER A 23 28.98 -3.25 -1.25
C SER A 23 29.86 -4.48 -1.30
N SER A 24 29.27 -5.67 -1.27
CA SER A 24 30.03 -6.90 -1.46
C SER A 24 30.60 -7.00 -2.88
N HIS A 25 31.76 -7.63 -3.00
CA HIS A 25 32.38 -7.97 -4.28
C HIS A 25 31.76 -9.24 -4.90
N ILE A 26 31.17 -10.11 -4.08
CA ILE A 26 30.49 -11.33 -4.51
C ILE A 26 28.99 -11.28 -4.14
N PRO A 27 28.09 -11.94 -4.90
CA PRO A 27 26.67 -11.94 -4.57
C PRO A 27 26.36 -12.63 -3.24
N ILE A 28 25.47 -12.02 -2.45
CA ILE A 28 24.96 -12.56 -1.19
C ILE A 28 23.85 -13.57 -1.47
N LYS A 29 24.20 -14.85 -1.43
CA LYS A 29 23.35 -15.98 -1.82
C LYS A 29 22.65 -16.67 -0.66
N PHE A 30 22.99 -16.36 0.58
CA PHE A 30 22.47 -17.08 1.74
C PHE A 30 21.10 -16.60 2.24
N ILE A 31 20.51 -15.54 1.67
CA ILE A 31 19.19 -15.00 2.07
C ILE A 31 18.18 -15.23 0.95
N SER A 32 16.94 -15.60 1.28
CA SER A 32 15.85 -15.73 0.30
C SER A 32 15.20 -14.38 -0.02
N PHE A 33 14.70 -14.19 -1.24
CA PHE A 33 13.80 -13.06 -1.56
C PHE A 33 12.31 -13.40 -1.37
N ASP A 34 12.04 -14.66 -1.02
CA ASP A 34 10.73 -15.20 -0.67
C ASP A 34 10.77 -15.81 0.74
N ARG A 35 10.01 -15.22 1.67
CA ARG A 35 9.85 -15.69 3.04
C ARG A 35 9.17 -17.06 3.13
N LEU A 36 8.41 -17.50 2.12
CA LEU A 36 7.75 -18.80 2.10
C LEU A 36 8.68 -19.95 1.67
N TYR A 37 9.77 -19.66 0.97
CA TYR A 37 10.73 -20.69 0.58
C TYR A 37 11.35 -21.38 1.80
N LYS A 38 11.38 -22.71 1.73
CA LYS A 38 11.86 -23.58 2.81
C LYS A 38 13.30 -23.99 2.62
N ASN A 39 13.72 -24.20 1.37
CA ASN A 39 15.04 -24.71 1.01
C ASN A 39 15.81 -23.67 0.22
N CYS A 40 17.12 -23.65 0.42
CA CYS A 40 18.05 -22.76 -0.25
C CYS A 40 18.16 -23.11 -1.73
N ILE A 41 17.81 -22.16 -2.58
CA ILE A 41 17.90 -22.25 -4.03
C ILE A 41 19.31 -22.57 -4.56
N TYR A 42 20.37 -22.32 -3.76
CA TYR A 42 21.76 -22.51 -4.19
C TYR A 42 22.41 -23.82 -3.73
N CYS A 43 21.90 -24.42 -2.65
CA CYS A 43 22.54 -25.62 -2.09
C CYS A 43 21.55 -26.69 -1.60
N GLY A 44 20.24 -26.47 -1.71
CA GLY A 44 19.19 -27.40 -1.30
C GLY A 44 18.92 -27.45 0.20
N GLU A 45 19.84 -26.96 1.05
CA GLU A 45 19.69 -26.99 2.50
C GLU A 45 18.51 -26.16 3.00
N LYS A 46 17.91 -26.58 4.11
CA LYS A 46 16.80 -25.86 4.72
C LYS A 46 17.25 -24.47 5.21
N TYR A 47 16.46 -23.46 4.91
CA TYR A 47 16.61 -22.13 5.50
C TYR A 47 16.30 -22.16 7.00
N ILE A 48 17.10 -21.44 7.78
CA ILE A 48 16.94 -21.23 9.22
C ILE A 48 16.40 -19.82 9.43
N ARG A 49 15.51 -19.64 10.41
CA ARG A 49 14.89 -18.35 10.73
C ARG A 49 15.70 -17.64 11.81
N ALA A 50 16.05 -16.37 11.56
CA ALA A 50 16.67 -15.51 12.57
C ALA A 50 15.63 -15.12 13.65
N LEU A 51 16.05 -15.07 14.93
CA LEU A 51 15.13 -14.85 16.06
C LEU A 51 14.39 -13.49 16.02
N PHE A 52 15.09 -12.38 15.76
CA PHE A 52 14.53 -11.04 15.94
C PHE A 52 13.75 -10.52 14.73
N CYS A 53 14.27 -10.68 13.52
CA CYS A 53 13.65 -10.16 12.30
C CYS A 53 12.86 -11.21 11.53
N SER A 54 12.89 -12.48 11.94
CA SER A 54 12.26 -13.60 11.23
C SER A 54 12.73 -13.83 9.79
N GLN A 55 13.81 -13.13 9.38
CA GLN A 55 14.46 -13.33 8.10
C GLN A 55 15.06 -14.73 8.03
N LYS A 56 14.94 -15.36 6.86
CA LYS A 56 15.47 -16.70 6.62
C LYS A 56 16.84 -16.64 5.98
N TYR A 57 17.76 -17.48 6.46
CA TYR A 57 19.11 -17.59 5.92
C TYR A 57 19.62 -19.04 5.86
N CYS A 58 20.53 -19.32 4.94
CA CYS A 58 21.11 -20.64 4.73
C CYS A 58 22.49 -20.69 5.38
N LYS A 59 22.65 -21.52 6.42
CA LYS A 59 23.90 -21.67 7.18
C LYS A 59 25.10 -22.06 6.30
N LYS A 60 24.92 -23.03 5.40
CA LYS A 60 25.96 -23.52 4.48
C LYS A 60 26.45 -22.44 3.52
N CYS A 61 25.53 -21.74 2.85
CA CYS A 61 25.86 -20.63 1.96
C CYS A 61 26.47 -19.44 2.71
N LEU A 62 26.05 -19.17 3.94
CA LEU A 62 26.65 -18.12 4.77
C LEU A 62 28.11 -18.45 5.08
N SER A 63 28.39 -19.68 5.52
CA SER A 63 29.76 -20.14 5.80
C SER A 63 30.66 -20.01 4.58
N ARG A 64 30.20 -20.45 3.41
CA ARG A 64 30.92 -20.27 2.13
C ARG A 64 31.15 -18.79 1.79
N TYR A 65 30.13 -17.96 1.98
CA TYR A 65 30.27 -16.53 1.71
C TYR A 65 31.31 -15.87 2.61
N ILE A 66 31.39 -16.26 3.89
CA ILE A 66 32.40 -15.75 4.84
C ILE A 66 33.81 -16.19 4.41
N THR A 67 34.00 -17.44 3.97
CA THR A 67 35.31 -17.92 3.49
C THR A 67 35.76 -17.24 2.20
N ASP A 68 34.81 -16.86 1.34
CA ASP A 68 35.09 -16.29 0.02
C ASP A 68 35.36 -14.78 0.08
N ILE A 69 34.96 -14.09 1.15
CA ILE A 69 35.30 -12.68 1.36
C ILE A 69 36.76 -12.57 1.82
N ARG A 70 37.58 -11.90 1.01
CA ARG A 70 39.01 -11.66 1.30
C ARG A 70 39.29 -10.44 2.19
N ASP A 71 38.28 -9.58 2.39
CA ASP A 71 38.42 -8.33 3.14
C ASP A 71 37.67 -8.37 4.48
N ASN A 72 38.32 -7.94 5.56
CA ASN A 72 37.67 -7.62 6.86
C ASN A 72 36.67 -6.43 6.79
N ASN A 73 36.24 -6.05 5.59
CA ASN A 73 35.36 -4.92 5.34
C ASN A 73 33.91 -5.25 5.71
N ILE A 74 33.29 -4.35 6.47
CA ILE A 74 31.90 -4.42 6.95
C ILE A 74 30.93 -4.30 5.76
N CYS A 75 30.76 -5.38 5.00
CA CYS A 75 29.81 -5.44 3.88
C CYS A 75 28.38 -5.78 4.34
N LEU A 76 28.25 -6.24 5.59
CA LEU A 76 27.02 -6.73 6.18
C LEU A 76 26.92 -6.24 7.63
N ASP A 77 25.72 -5.82 8.03
CA ASP A 77 25.39 -5.64 9.44
C ASP A 77 24.71 -6.92 9.93
N ILE A 78 25.45 -7.72 10.69
CA ILE A 78 24.98 -9.01 11.22
C ILE A 78 24.96 -8.94 12.74
N TYR A 79 23.80 -9.24 13.30
CA TYR A 79 23.53 -9.21 14.73
C TYR A 79 23.62 -10.63 15.32
N GLY A 80 24.63 -10.91 16.17
CA GLY A 80 24.82 -12.20 16.85
C GLY A 80 25.55 -12.09 18.20
N THR A 81 25.40 -13.09 19.08
CA THR A 81 26.12 -13.25 20.35
C THR A 81 27.18 -14.35 20.26
N LEU A 82 28.40 -14.07 20.71
CA LEU A 82 29.40 -15.08 21.08
C LEU A 82 28.91 -15.76 22.36
N ASP A 83 28.60 -17.05 22.28
CA ASP A 83 28.90 -18.04 23.32
C ASP A 83 28.14 -19.31 22.96
N LEU A 84 28.89 -20.27 22.41
CA LEU A 84 28.95 -21.68 22.82
C LEU A 84 29.82 -22.40 21.77
N GLU A 85 31.11 -22.50 22.12
CA GLU A 85 32.15 -23.39 21.56
C GLU A 85 32.67 -23.09 20.15
N CYS A 86 33.68 -22.22 20.06
CA CYS A 86 34.77 -22.43 19.13
C CYS A 86 36.08 -21.93 19.76
N ASN A 87 36.98 -22.86 20.03
CA ASN A 87 38.36 -22.57 20.41
C ASN A 87 39.11 -22.04 19.17
N GLU A 88 39.75 -20.89 19.36
CA GLU A 88 40.80 -20.28 18.55
C GLU A 88 40.50 -20.00 17.07
N HIS A 89 40.04 -18.77 16.78
CA HIS A 89 40.69 -17.84 15.85
C HIS A 89 40.17 -16.41 16.10
N GLU A 90 41.06 -15.48 16.44
CA GLU A 90 40.78 -14.05 16.58
C GLU A 90 40.58 -13.39 15.20
N VAL A 91 39.34 -13.11 14.78
CA VAL A 91 38.94 -11.94 13.95
C VAL A 91 37.42 -11.77 14.10
N GLY A 92 36.96 -10.53 14.30
CA GLY A 92 35.59 -10.19 14.67
C GLY A 92 34.49 -10.37 13.60
N ARG A 93 33.25 -10.35 14.13
CA ARG A 93 31.95 -10.15 13.46
C ARG A 93 31.48 -11.26 12.52
N TYR A 94 30.70 -12.23 13.02
CA TYR A 94 29.48 -12.78 12.37
C TYR A 94 28.68 -13.65 13.36
N CYS A 95 27.34 -13.52 13.42
CA CYS A 95 26.42 -14.65 13.62
C CYS A 95 24.94 -14.30 13.37
N LEU A 96 24.20 -15.24 12.78
CA LEU A 96 22.75 -15.26 12.70
C LEU A 96 22.23 -16.30 13.71
N TYR A 97 21.23 -15.92 14.50
CA TYR A 97 20.80 -16.68 15.68
C TYR A 97 20.08 -18.00 15.36
N TYR A 98 20.49 -19.07 16.05
CA TYR A 98 19.68 -20.27 16.35
C TYR A 98 19.54 -20.37 17.87
N LEU A 99 18.33 -20.40 18.39
CA LEU A 99 18.04 -20.76 19.78
C LEU A 99 16.76 -21.57 19.82
N ASP A 100 16.84 -22.67 20.55
CA ASP A 100 15.69 -23.44 20.98
C ASP A 100 14.84 -22.56 21.91
N ASN A 101 13.52 -22.62 21.77
CA ASN A 101 12.55 -21.61 22.24
C ASN A 101 12.40 -21.49 23.78
N HIS A 102 13.31 -22.09 24.56
CA HIS A 102 13.12 -22.33 25.98
C HIS A 102 13.92 -21.43 26.94
N ASN A 103 14.76 -20.50 26.48
CA ASN A 103 15.67 -19.77 27.38
C ASN A 103 15.48 -18.24 27.39
N LYS A 104 14.55 -17.77 28.23
CA LYS A 104 14.20 -16.34 28.45
C LYS A 104 15.38 -15.45 28.88
N SER A 105 16.42 -16.04 29.48
CA SER A 105 17.65 -15.35 29.89
C SER A 105 18.46 -14.83 28.70
N ILE A 106 18.58 -15.62 27.63
CA ILE A 106 19.37 -15.25 26.44
C ILE A 106 18.66 -14.16 25.63
N TYR A 107 17.32 -14.22 25.56
CA TYR A 107 16.52 -13.18 24.91
C TYR A 107 16.76 -11.78 25.49
N ASN A 108 16.83 -11.67 26.82
CA ASN A 108 17.13 -10.41 27.50
C ASN A 108 18.56 -9.92 27.22
N LYS A 109 19.55 -10.83 27.21
CA LYS A 109 20.94 -10.48 26.86
C LYS A 109 21.05 -9.92 25.44
N VAL A 110 20.30 -10.48 24.48
CA VAL A 110 20.29 -9.94 23.11
C VAL A 110 19.68 -8.53 23.09
N ILE A 111 18.52 -8.32 23.72
CA ILE A 111 17.91 -6.97 23.80
C ILE A 111 18.88 -5.95 24.38
N GLU A 112 19.65 -6.31 25.42
CA GLU A 112 20.67 -5.43 25.99
C GLU A 112 21.82 -5.16 25.03
N SER A 113 22.29 -6.16 24.30
CA SER A 113 23.33 -5.99 23.27
C SER A 113 22.87 -5.11 22.09
N GLU A 114 21.57 -5.00 21.88
CA GLU A 114 20.95 -4.19 20.81
C GLU A 114 20.54 -2.78 21.27
N LYS A 115 20.95 -2.35 22.48
CA LYS A 115 20.68 -1.01 23.02
C LYS A 115 21.17 0.12 22.10
N ASN A 116 22.29 -0.10 21.43
CA ASN A 116 22.95 0.89 20.59
C ASN A 116 23.09 0.37 19.15
N CYS A 117 23.04 1.30 18.19
CA CYS A 117 23.35 1.00 16.81
C CYS A 117 24.80 0.52 16.68
N LYS A 118 25.03 -0.68 16.11
CA LYS A 118 26.39 -1.24 15.93
C LYS A 118 27.24 -0.48 14.91
N LEU A 119 26.62 0.34 14.05
CA LEU A 119 27.30 1.11 13.01
C LEU A 119 27.72 2.51 13.46
N CYS A 120 26.98 3.15 14.38
CA CYS A 120 27.27 4.53 14.81
C CYS A 120 27.31 4.74 16.33
N GLY A 121 27.01 3.71 17.13
CA GLY A 121 27.01 3.78 18.60
C GLY A 121 25.83 4.54 19.21
N LYS A 122 24.96 5.19 18.42
CA LYS A 122 23.80 5.92 18.95
C LYS A 122 22.81 4.97 19.62
N SER A 123 22.28 5.38 20.78
CA SER A 123 21.18 4.65 21.45
C SER A 123 19.94 4.59 20.55
N LEU A 124 19.39 3.39 20.42
CA LEU A 124 18.14 3.08 19.71
C LEU A 124 16.91 3.15 20.64
N TYR A 125 17.11 3.41 21.94
CA TYR A 125 16.06 3.39 22.95
C TYR A 125 15.90 4.74 23.65
N GLN A 126 14.66 5.20 23.73
CA GLN A 126 14.19 6.30 24.57
C GLN A 126 12.88 5.86 25.23
N GLY A 127 12.96 5.08 26.31
CA GLY A 127 11.78 4.68 27.09
C GLY A 127 11.95 3.38 27.88
N THR A 128 11.15 3.23 28.93
CA THR A 128 11.18 2.11 29.89
C THR A 128 10.12 1.04 29.62
N VAL A 129 9.31 1.19 28.57
CA VAL A 129 8.19 0.28 28.26
C VAL A 129 8.70 -1.01 27.59
N LYS A 130 8.50 -2.16 28.26
CA LYS A 130 8.94 -3.49 27.80
C LYS A 130 8.45 -3.88 26.40
N ASP A 131 7.27 -3.45 25.98
CA ASP A 131 6.75 -3.77 24.64
C ASP A 131 7.54 -3.06 23.53
N ILE A 132 8.02 -1.84 23.80
CA ILE A 132 8.92 -1.09 22.89
C ILE A 132 10.29 -1.79 22.79
N MET A 133 10.74 -2.45 23.88
CA MET A 133 12.00 -3.20 23.92
C MET A 133 12.00 -4.47 23.05
N SER A 134 10.83 -4.98 22.67
CA SER A 134 10.69 -6.23 21.91
C SER A 134 10.76 -6.06 20.39
N THR A 135 10.75 -4.82 19.89
CA THR A 135 10.68 -4.53 18.45
C THR A 135 12.06 -4.22 17.87
N PHE A 136 12.46 -4.96 16.82
CA PHE A 136 13.70 -4.70 16.09
C PHE A 136 13.67 -3.31 15.43
N LYS A 137 14.73 -2.53 15.64
CA LYS A 137 14.84 -1.13 15.19
C LYS A 137 16.12 -0.91 14.42
N LEU A 138 16.06 -0.04 13.43
CA LEU A 138 17.21 0.42 12.67
C LEU A 138 17.45 1.90 12.92
N CYS A 139 18.73 2.28 12.97
CA CYS A 139 19.15 3.68 13.10
C CYS A 139 18.95 4.42 11.78
N SER A 140 18.16 5.49 11.79
CA SER A 140 17.90 6.28 10.58
C SER A 140 19.12 7.04 10.06
N ASP A 141 20.20 7.16 10.83
CA ASP A 141 21.49 7.71 10.34
C ASP A 141 22.35 6.66 9.61
N CYS A 142 22.05 5.37 9.77
CA CYS A 142 22.85 4.27 9.21
C CYS A 142 22.12 3.52 8.10
N TYR A 143 20.78 3.58 8.12
CA TYR A 143 19.88 3.00 7.15
C TYR A 143 19.02 4.12 6.59
N LEU A 144 19.46 4.68 5.48
CA LEU A 144 18.81 5.81 4.82
C LEU A 144 17.72 5.29 3.88
N VAL A 145 16.54 5.90 4.01
CA VAL A 145 15.41 5.69 3.11
C VAL A 145 15.32 6.91 2.20
N SER A 146 15.07 6.69 0.91
CA SER A 146 14.76 7.78 -0.01
C SER A 146 13.76 7.33 -1.06
N PHE A 147 13.22 8.30 -1.79
CA PHE A 147 12.35 8.05 -2.92
C PHE A 147 12.55 9.16 -3.96
N GLU A 148 12.30 8.84 -5.22
CA GLU A 148 12.46 9.77 -6.33
C GLU A 148 11.55 9.41 -7.51
N TRP A 149 11.30 10.39 -8.37
CA TRP A 149 10.72 10.16 -9.68
C TRP A 149 11.84 9.88 -10.68
N ILE A 150 11.79 8.72 -11.33
CA ILE A 150 12.67 8.38 -12.44
C ILE A 150 11.85 8.30 -13.71
N GLU A 151 12.39 8.83 -14.81
CA GLU A 151 11.81 8.59 -16.12
C GLU A 151 11.98 7.12 -16.53
N SER A 152 10.86 6.43 -16.70
CA SER A 152 10.80 5.06 -17.18
C SER A 152 11.44 4.96 -18.56
N THR A 153 12.45 4.11 -18.67
CA THR A 153 13.13 3.86 -19.95
C THR A 153 12.23 3.22 -21.00
N LEU A 154 11.15 2.56 -20.58
CA LEU A 154 10.20 1.92 -21.49
C LEU A 154 9.20 2.93 -22.06
N PHE A 155 8.77 3.91 -21.26
CA PHE A 155 7.58 4.69 -21.59
C PHE A 155 7.74 6.21 -21.52
N LYS A 156 8.95 6.72 -21.21
CA LYS A 156 9.24 8.16 -21.06
C LYS A 156 8.27 8.87 -20.12
N LYS A 157 7.87 8.17 -19.05
CA LYS A 157 6.97 8.67 -17.99
C LYS A 157 7.63 8.58 -16.64
N GLN A 158 7.30 9.50 -15.75
CA GLN A 158 7.80 9.47 -14.37
C GLN A 158 7.21 8.28 -13.61
N VAL A 159 8.09 7.52 -12.94
CA VAL A 159 7.77 6.40 -12.08
C VAL A 159 8.37 6.67 -10.72
N LEU A 160 7.59 6.44 -9.66
CA LEU A 160 8.04 6.66 -8.31
C LEU A 160 8.80 5.43 -7.82
N ILE A 161 10.04 5.62 -7.39
CA ILE A 161 10.87 4.55 -6.83
C ILE A 161 11.19 4.89 -5.39
N PHE A 162 10.91 3.95 -4.50
CA PHE A 162 11.28 3.97 -3.10
C PHE A 162 12.50 3.07 -2.89
N HIS A 163 13.57 3.66 -2.39
CA HIS A 163 14.83 2.97 -2.11
C HIS A 163 14.82 2.49 -0.65
N SER A 164 14.46 1.22 -0.45
CA SER A 164 14.56 0.56 0.85
C SER A 164 16.01 0.14 1.10
N PRO A 165 16.60 0.49 2.26
CA PRO A 165 17.92 0.01 2.65
C PRO A 165 17.89 -1.48 3.05
N LEU A 166 16.75 -2.16 2.90
CA LEU A 166 16.50 -3.52 3.36
C LEU A 166 16.26 -4.51 2.22
N TRP A 167 16.49 -5.77 2.54
CA TRP A 167 16.15 -6.90 1.68
C TRP A 167 14.70 -7.33 1.95
N GLU A 168 13.77 -6.87 1.12
CA GLU A 168 12.33 -7.11 1.30
C GLU A 168 11.98 -8.55 0.91
N ASP A 169 11.92 -9.48 1.86
CA ASP A 169 11.66 -10.92 1.58
C ASP A 169 10.17 -11.30 1.60
N GLU A 170 9.25 -10.36 1.83
CA GLU A 170 7.82 -10.64 1.96
C GLU A 170 7.21 -11.34 0.73
N SER A 171 6.35 -12.33 0.97
CA SER A 171 5.75 -13.15 -0.11
C SER A 171 4.43 -12.58 -0.63
N TYR A 172 3.90 -11.56 0.05
CA TYR A 172 2.60 -10.96 -0.23
C TYR A 172 2.74 -9.45 -0.38
N CYS A 173 1.96 -8.87 -1.29
CA CYS A 173 1.93 -7.42 -1.49
C CYS A 173 1.35 -6.71 -0.26
N ALA A 174 2.06 -5.70 0.25
CA ALA A 174 1.60 -4.91 1.40
C ALA A 174 0.27 -4.17 1.14
N ASN A 175 -0.04 -3.83 -0.12
CA ASN A 175 -1.24 -3.07 -0.50
C ASN A 175 -2.47 -3.96 -0.64
N CYS A 176 -2.41 -5.00 -1.47
CA CYS A 176 -3.59 -5.83 -1.79
C CYS A 176 -3.56 -7.24 -1.19
N ARG A 177 -2.52 -7.58 -0.41
CA ARG A 177 -2.31 -8.89 0.25
C ARG A 177 -2.29 -10.09 -0.71
N SER A 178 -2.16 -9.84 -2.01
CA SER A 178 -2.05 -10.91 -3.02
C SER A 178 -0.63 -11.46 -3.02
N LYS A 179 -0.48 -12.75 -3.33
CA LYS A 179 0.83 -13.40 -3.46
C LYS A 179 1.63 -12.70 -4.56
N LEU A 180 2.90 -12.38 -4.28
CA LEU A 180 3.79 -11.77 -5.25
C LEU A 180 4.24 -12.81 -6.29
N ILE A 181 4.36 -12.36 -7.54
CA ILE A 181 4.83 -13.18 -8.66
C ILE A 181 6.33 -12.93 -8.80
N PHE A 182 7.13 -13.99 -8.65
CA PHE A 182 8.58 -13.94 -8.75
C PHE A 182 8.99 -14.12 -10.21
N THR A 183 9.78 -13.19 -10.73
CA THR A 183 10.38 -13.26 -12.07
C THR A 183 11.84 -13.69 -12.02
N SER A 184 12.50 -13.51 -10.87
CA SER A 184 13.84 -14.04 -10.58
C SER A 184 14.11 -14.10 -9.07
N GLU A 185 15.30 -14.57 -8.69
CA GLU A 185 15.73 -14.70 -7.29
C GLU A 185 15.92 -13.37 -6.55
N CYS A 186 15.82 -12.24 -7.24
CA CYS A 186 15.82 -10.91 -6.65
C CYS A 186 14.79 -9.97 -7.29
N GLN A 187 13.80 -10.52 -8.00
CA GLN A 187 12.72 -9.75 -8.60
C GLN A 187 11.37 -10.40 -8.38
N LYS A 188 10.42 -9.59 -7.92
CA LYS A 188 9.03 -9.98 -7.76
C LYS A 188 8.12 -8.78 -8.00
N HIS A 189 6.86 -9.03 -8.32
CA HIS A 189 5.90 -7.97 -8.55
C HIS A 189 4.49 -8.35 -8.11
N CYS A 190 3.66 -7.35 -7.93
CA CYS A 190 2.23 -7.49 -7.68
C CYS A 190 1.46 -7.10 -8.95
N ALA A 191 0.89 -8.09 -9.65
CA ALA A 191 0.07 -7.82 -10.84
C ALA A 191 -1.16 -6.93 -10.53
N ASN A 192 -1.72 -7.05 -9.32
CA ASN A 192 -2.92 -6.30 -8.95
C ASN A 192 -2.65 -4.83 -8.60
N CYS A 193 -1.43 -4.50 -8.16
CA CYS A 193 -1.06 -3.14 -7.78
C CYS A 193 -0.06 -2.49 -8.74
N LEU A 194 0.52 -3.25 -9.68
CA LEU A 194 1.64 -2.80 -10.51
C LEU A 194 2.83 -2.28 -9.69
N ILE A 195 3.16 -3.00 -8.60
CA ILE A 195 4.33 -2.70 -7.76
C ILE A 195 5.41 -3.74 -8.06
N PHE A 196 6.63 -3.29 -8.38
CA PHE A 196 7.78 -4.14 -8.62
C PHE A 196 8.81 -3.99 -7.52
N TYR A 197 9.46 -5.10 -7.16
CA TYR A 197 10.50 -5.15 -6.15
C TYR A 197 11.75 -5.70 -6.80
N THR A 198 12.84 -4.92 -6.80
CA THR A 198 14.12 -5.32 -7.35
C THR A 198 15.21 -5.24 -6.28
N GLY A 199 15.71 -6.39 -5.85
CA GLY A 199 16.75 -6.51 -4.82
C GLY A 199 18.17 -6.49 -5.41
N CYS A 200 19.10 -5.81 -4.75
CA CYS A 200 20.52 -5.86 -5.08
C CYS A 200 21.27 -6.88 -4.21
N ARG A 201 21.68 -8.01 -4.81
CA ARG A 201 22.38 -9.10 -4.11
C ARG A 201 23.75 -8.72 -3.55
N TYR A 202 24.30 -7.57 -3.88
CA TYR A 202 25.60 -7.12 -3.38
C TYR A 202 25.49 -6.14 -2.22
N CYS A 203 24.35 -5.48 -2.08
CA CYS A 203 24.11 -4.43 -1.10
C CYS A 203 23.00 -4.78 -0.10
N LEU A 204 22.21 -5.82 -0.38
CA LEU A 204 20.99 -6.18 0.35
C LEU A 204 19.98 -5.04 0.48
N THR A 205 19.88 -4.20 -0.55
CA THR A 205 18.87 -3.13 -0.65
C THR A 205 17.79 -3.53 -1.65
N THR A 206 16.60 -2.95 -1.53
CA THR A 206 15.48 -3.20 -2.45
C THR A 206 14.96 -1.88 -2.98
N ASN A 207 14.83 -1.77 -4.31
CA ASN A 207 14.03 -0.71 -4.90
C ASN A 207 12.59 -1.23 -5.05
N ILE A 208 11.64 -0.50 -4.47
CA ILE A 208 10.20 -0.71 -4.63
C ILE A 208 9.71 0.32 -5.63
N ILE A 209 9.12 -0.15 -6.71
CA ILE A 209 8.82 0.65 -7.89
C ILE A 209 7.31 0.68 -8.05
N PHE A 210 6.76 1.88 -7.95
CA PHE A 210 5.34 2.16 -8.11
C PHE A 210 5.09 2.52 -9.56
N GLY A 211 4.90 1.48 -10.36
CA GLY A 211 4.64 1.62 -11.78
C GLY A 211 5.53 0.80 -12.67
N LEU A 212 5.54 1.14 -13.96
CA LEU A 212 6.19 0.35 -15.00
C LEU A 212 7.54 0.95 -15.41
N THR A 213 8.60 0.17 -15.25
CA THR A 213 9.94 0.51 -15.74
C THR A 213 10.64 -0.72 -16.29
N GLY A 214 11.53 -0.53 -17.27
CA GLY A 214 12.30 -1.62 -17.88
C GLY A 214 13.58 -1.94 -17.13
N GLN A 215 14.01 -1.05 -16.24
CA GLN A 215 15.21 -1.24 -15.45
C GLN A 215 15.15 -0.51 -14.10
N SER A 216 16.00 -0.96 -13.19
CA SER A 216 16.19 -0.38 -11.87
C SER A 216 17.68 -0.35 -11.54
N GLN A 217 18.16 0.73 -10.95
CA GLN A 217 19.56 0.87 -10.57
C GLN A 217 19.72 0.87 -9.04
N CYS A 218 20.63 0.05 -8.52
CA CYS A 218 20.98 0.10 -7.10
C CYS A 218 21.66 1.43 -6.78
N LYS A 219 21.11 2.22 -5.86
CA LYS A 219 21.67 3.52 -5.48
C LYS A 219 23.08 3.44 -4.91
N LYS A 220 23.39 2.34 -4.19
CA LYS A 220 24.69 2.09 -3.57
C LYS A 220 25.78 1.68 -4.57
N CYS A 221 25.62 0.54 -5.24
CA CYS A 221 26.67 0.00 -6.12
C CYS A 221 26.49 0.32 -7.60
N LYS A 222 25.48 1.12 -7.97
CA LYS A 222 25.17 1.56 -9.34
C LYS A 222 24.90 0.45 -10.36
N ARG A 223 24.86 -0.82 -9.94
CA ARG A 223 24.49 -1.96 -10.79
C ARG A 223 23.05 -1.84 -11.27
N ILE A 224 22.84 -2.06 -12.56
CA ILE A 224 21.54 -2.04 -13.23
C ILE A 224 20.94 -3.45 -13.20
N SER A 225 19.63 -3.52 -12.97
CA SER A 225 18.82 -4.73 -13.06
C SER A 225 17.72 -4.50 -14.08
N LEU A 226 17.69 -5.30 -15.15
CA LEU A 226 16.62 -5.28 -16.13
C LEU A 226 15.37 -5.93 -15.54
N ILE A 227 14.22 -5.28 -15.68
CA ILE A 227 12.94 -5.80 -15.17
C ILE A 227 12.26 -6.56 -16.31
N VAL A 228 12.16 -7.87 -16.13
CA VAL A 228 11.48 -8.75 -17.09
C VAL A 228 9.98 -8.52 -16.99
N LYS A 229 9.36 -8.01 -18.05
CA LYS A 229 7.90 -7.89 -18.14
C LYS A 229 7.33 -8.98 -19.05
N SER A 230 6.19 -9.53 -18.68
CA SER A 230 5.34 -10.30 -19.58
C SER A 230 4.34 -9.33 -20.21
N ASN A 231 4.57 -9.04 -21.50
CA ASN A 231 3.73 -8.28 -22.43
C ASN A 231 3.64 -6.74 -22.29
N GLU A 232 3.67 -6.10 -23.46
CA GLU A 232 3.68 -4.66 -23.71
C GLU A 232 2.28 -4.19 -24.14
N ASP A 233 1.36 -4.02 -23.19
CA ASP A 233 0.05 -3.44 -23.50
C ASP A 233 0.00 -1.95 -23.12
N ASN A 234 -0.46 -1.10 -24.06
CA ASN A 234 -0.70 0.35 -23.85
C ASN A 234 -1.63 0.65 -22.66
N ASP A 235 -2.45 -0.31 -22.28
CA ASP A 235 -3.38 -0.24 -21.15
C ASP A 235 -2.67 -0.10 -19.81
N ASP A 236 -1.51 -0.73 -19.68
CA ASP A 236 -0.70 -0.68 -18.47
C ASP A 236 -0.21 0.76 -18.19
N LEU A 237 -0.01 1.57 -19.23
CA LEU A 237 0.47 2.94 -19.09
C LEU A 237 -0.61 3.88 -18.53
N PHE A 238 -1.86 3.71 -18.93
CA PHE A 238 -2.98 4.50 -18.38
C PHE A 238 -3.34 4.01 -16.97
N LEU A 239 -3.29 2.70 -16.74
CA LEU A 239 -3.36 2.10 -15.41
C LEU A 239 -2.32 2.69 -14.45
N ASN A 240 -1.09 2.89 -14.93
CA ASN A 240 -0.01 3.50 -14.16
C ASN A 240 -0.36 4.91 -13.67
N ASP A 241 -0.88 5.77 -14.55
CA ASP A 241 -1.26 7.15 -14.19
C ASP A 241 -2.47 7.18 -13.23
N ILE A 242 -3.40 6.23 -13.36
CA ILE A 242 -4.53 6.08 -12.44
C ILE A 242 -4.06 5.66 -11.05
N ILE A 243 -3.18 4.66 -11.03
CA ILE A 243 -2.72 4.05 -9.79
C ILE A 243 -1.67 4.94 -9.12
N TYR A 244 -0.90 5.75 -9.83
CA TYR A 244 0.20 6.49 -9.21
C TYR A 244 0.13 7.96 -9.57
N ASP A 245 -0.43 8.75 -8.67
CA ASP A 245 -0.53 10.20 -8.79
C ASP A 245 0.29 10.94 -7.71
N SER A 246 0.22 12.27 -7.73
CA SER A 246 0.92 13.14 -6.77
C SER A 246 0.56 12.85 -5.32
N SER A 247 -0.64 12.35 -5.02
CA SER A 247 -1.03 12.05 -3.65
C SER A 247 -0.31 10.81 -3.10
N LEU A 248 0.10 9.85 -3.95
CA LEU A 248 0.97 8.78 -3.50
C LEU A 248 2.30 9.35 -3.03
N PHE A 249 2.87 10.27 -3.81
CA PHE A 249 4.12 10.93 -3.46
C PHE A 249 4.01 11.65 -2.12
N ASP A 250 2.96 12.45 -1.91
CA ASP A 250 2.76 13.15 -0.64
C ASP A 250 2.61 12.18 0.54
N ASN A 251 1.92 11.06 0.34
CA ASN A 251 1.77 10.02 1.37
C ASN A 251 3.10 9.34 1.72
N ILE A 252 3.91 9.00 0.71
CA ILE A 252 5.24 8.42 0.93
C ILE A 252 6.14 9.45 1.59
N ALA A 253 6.13 10.70 1.12
CA ALA A 253 6.90 11.80 1.68
C ALA A 253 6.55 12.01 3.16
N ASN A 254 5.27 12.10 3.50
CA ASN A 254 4.81 12.24 4.88
C ASN A 254 5.24 11.06 5.75
N SER A 255 5.14 9.83 5.23
CA SER A 255 5.55 8.63 5.96
C SER A 255 7.06 8.57 6.19
N VAL A 256 7.86 8.97 5.20
CA VAL A 256 9.32 9.05 5.32
C VAL A 256 9.72 10.19 6.27
N ASN A 257 9.05 11.34 6.20
CA ASN A 257 9.29 12.48 7.08
C ASN A 257 8.92 12.20 8.54
N ALA A 258 8.02 11.25 8.78
CA ALA A 258 7.67 10.77 10.11
C ALA A 258 8.69 9.77 10.69
N ILE A 259 9.68 9.31 9.91
CA ILE A 259 10.78 8.50 10.42
C ILE A 259 11.64 9.39 11.33
N ASP A 260 11.65 9.05 12.61
CA ASP A 260 12.48 9.70 13.63
C ASP A 260 13.90 9.10 13.64
N LYS A 261 14.66 9.27 14.72
CA LYS A 261 16.02 8.74 14.96
C LYS A 261 16.17 7.22 14.73
N TYR A 262 15.07 6.47 14.80
CA TYR A 262 15.03 5.03 14.54
C TYR A 262 13.66 4.61 13.98
N PHE A 263 13.63 3.51 13.22
CA PHE A 263 12.40 2.97 12.66
C PHE A 263 12.36 1.43 12.74
N ASN A 264 11.15 0.89 12.73
CA ASN A 264 10.92 -0.54 12.58
C ASN A 264 10.89 -0.88 11.07
N PRO A 265 11.70 -1.85 10.58
CA PRO A 265 11.63 -2.33 9.20
C PRO A 265 10.22 -2.63 8.68
N LEU A 266 9.37 -3.23 9.52
CA LEU A 266 7.99 -3.55 9.15
C LEU A 266 7.15 -2.30 8.89
N ALA A 267 7.51 -1.15 9.47
CA ALA A 267 6.86 0.12 9.16
C ALA A 267 7.14 0.57 7.72
N LEU A 268 8.36 0.36 7.19
CA LEU A 268 8.69 0.69 5.80
C LEU A 268 7.86 -0.12 4.81
N SER A 269 7.69 -1.42 5.07
CA SER A 269 6.84 -2.29 4.25
C SER A 269 5.37 -1.81 4.18
N ARG A 270 4.93 -0.99 5.14
CA ARG A 270 3.56 -0.45 5.23
C ARG A 270 3.41 0.94 4.63
N ILE A 271 4.49 1.63 4.27
CA ILE A 271 4.44 3.00 3.70
C ILE A 271 3.53 3.06 2.48
N SER A 272 3.48 2.00 1.68
CA SER A 272 2.61 1.91 0.51
C SER A 272 1.19 1.44 0.81
N SER A 273 0.95 0.79 1.95
CA SER A 273 -0.30 0.06 2.25
C SER A 273 -1.55 0.95 2.40
N ASN A 274 -1.35 2.25 2.60
CA ASN A 274 -2.42 3.25 2.66
C ASN A 274 -3.02 3.54 1.29
N TYR A 275 -2.34 3.15 0.20
CA TYR A 275 -2.77 3.42 -1.16
C TYR A 275 -3.46 2.19 -1.79
N ARG A 276 -4.78 2.07 -1.58
CA ARG A 276 -5.58 0.85 -1.83
C ARG A 276 -6.22 0.76 -3.21
N LEU A 277 -5.51 1.17 -4.26
CA LEU A 277 -5.98 0.90 -5.62
C LEU A 277 -5.56 -0.50 -6.07
N LYS A 278 -6.53 -1.27 -6.55
CA LYS A 278 -6.35 -2.65 -6.99
C LYS A 278 -6.99 -2.84 -8.37
N TYR A 279 -6.19 -3.28 -9.34
CA TYR A 279 -6.69 -3.83 -10.59
C TYR A 279 -7.20 -5.25 -10.37
N ILE A 280 -8.40 -5.55 -10.89
CA ILE A 280 -9.03 -6.86 -10.83
C ILE A 280 -9.25 -7.32 -12.28
N PRO A 281 -8.63 -8.43 -12.72
CA PRO A 281 -8.85 -8.96 -14.07
C PRO A 281 -10.35 -9.19 -14.34
N TYR A 282 -10.83 -8.70 -15.49
CA TYR A 282 -12.26 -8.79 -15.85
C TYR A 282 -12.76 -10.24 -15.94
N SER A 283 -11.89 -11.15 -16.35
CA SER A 283 -12.16 -12.61 -16.39
C SER A 283 -12.50 -13.24 -15.04
N GLN A 284 -12.33 -12.52 -13.91
CA GLN A 284 -12.77 -12.98 -12.60
C GLN A 284 -14.26 -12.75 -12.33
N PHE A 285 -14.99 -12.11 -13.25
CA PHE A 285 -16.42 -11.82 -13.11
C PHE A 285 -17.25 -12.69 -14.05
N GLU A 286 -18.23 -13.39 -13.49
CA GLU A 286 -19.16 -14.24 -14.24
C GLU A 286 -20.61 -13.76 -14.02
N GLY A 287 -21.51 -14.09 -14.95
CA GLY A 287 -22.92 -13.75 -14.85
C GLY A 287 -23.16 -12.24 -14.83
N VAL A 288 -22.47 -11.51 -15.73
CA VAL A 288 -22.53 -10.05 -15.81
C VAL A 288 -23.89 -9.62 -16.38
N GLU A 289 -24.78 -9.17 -15.50
CA GLU A 289 -26.15 -8.78 -15.84
C GLU A 289 -26.34 -7.27 -15.70
N LYS A 290 -26.97 -6.64 -16.70
CA LYS A 290 -27.28 -5.20 -16.64
C LYS A 290 -28.41 -4.95 -15.65
N MET A 291 -28.17 -4.11 -14.64
CA MET A 291 -29.20 -3.71 -13.67
C MET A 291 -29.92 -2.43 -14.07
N THR A 292 -29.17 -1.37 -14.35
CA THR A 292 -29.74 -0.05 -14.64
C THR A 292 -28.79 0.82 -15.46
N LYS A 293 -29.33 1.84 -16.12
CA LYS A 293 -28.59 2.84 -16.89
C LYS A 293 -28.93 4.23 -16.35
N GLY A 294 -27.92 4.96 -15.89
CA GLY A 294 -28.06 6.32 -15.37
C GLY A 294 -27.42 7.38 -16.28
N GLY A 295 -27.33 8.60 -15.75
CA GLY A 295 -26.69 9.75 -16.42
C GLY A 295 -25.19 9.51 -16.69
N TYR A 296 -24.47 8.97 -15.71
CA TYR A 296 -23.01 8.85 -15.73
C TYR A 296 -22.48 7.49 -16.24
N GLY A 297 -23.35 6.48 -16.35
CA GLY A 297 -22.90 5.12 -16.65
C GLY A 297 -24.01 4.08 -16.69
N ILE A 298 -23.57 2.82 -16.76
CA ILE A 298 -24.41 1.63 -16.67
C ILE A 298 -23.91 0.78 -15.52
N ILE A 299 -24.84 0.31 -14.69
CA ILE A 299 -24.57 -0.55 -13.54
C ILE A 299 -24.88 -1.99 -13.92
N TYR A 300 -23.91 -2.87 -13.66
CA TYR A 300 -24.02 -4.30 -13.84
C TYR A 300 -23.86 -5.02 -12.49
N LYS A 301 -24.49 -6.18 -12.37
CA LYS A 301 -24.31 -7.14 -11.29
C LYS A 301 -23.47 -8.30 -11.81
N ALA A 302 -22.54 -8.81 -11.02
CA ALA A 302 -21.74 -9.97 -11.39
C ALA A 302 -21.31 -10.77 -10.15
N THR A 303 -20.89 -12.01 -10.37
CA THR A 303 -20.26 -12.86 -9.35
C THR A 303 -18.75 -12.77 -9.47
N TRP A 304 -18.06 -12.37 -8.40
CA TRP A 304 -16.61 -12.36 -8.31
C TRP A 304 -16.09 -13.73 -7.85
N LEU A 305 -15.57 -14.51 -8.79
CA LEU A 305 -15.30 -15.94 -8.63
C LEU A 305 -14.33 -16.28 -7.47
N PRO A 306 -13.15 -15.64 -7.33
CA PRO A 306 -12.20 -16.01 -6.27
C PRO A 306 -12.73 -15.77 -4.85
N LYS A 307 -13.78 -14.96 -4.70
CA LYS A 307 -14.41 -14.68 -3.40
C LYS A 307 -15.81 -15.24 -3.26
N ASN A 308 -16.35 -15.85 -4.32
CA ASN A 308 -17.75 -16.26 -4.42
C ASN A 308 -18.72 -15.17 -3.90
N LYS A 309 -18.52 -13.94 -4.36
CA LYS A 309 -19.23 -12.75 -3.84
C LYS A 309 -19.90 -11.98 -4.98
N ILE A 310 -21.15 -11.59 -4.77
CA ILE A 310 -21.86 -10.69 -5.69
C ILE A 310 -21.29 -9.26 -5.56
N VAL A 311 -21.01 -8.63 -6.69
CA VAL A 311 -20.46 -7.28 -6.78
C VAL A 311 -21.23 -6.44 -7.79
N ILE A 312 -21.04 -5.12 -7.69
CA ILE A 312 -21.48 -4.15 -8.68
C ILE A 312 -20.30 -3.76 -9.57
N LEU A 313 -20.54 -3.76 -10.87
CA LEU A 313 -19.64 -3.26 -11.90
C LEU A 313 -20.24 -1.97 -12.48
N LYS A 314 -19.72 -0.81 -12.05
CA LYS A 314 -20.15 0.50 -12.54
C LYS A 314 -19.29 0.90 -13.74
N ARG A 315 -19.89 0.84 -14.94
CA ARG A 315 -19.23 1.20 -16.20
C ARG A 315 -19.58 2.63 -16.58
N PHE A 316 -18.57 3.44 -16.87
CA PHE A 316 -18.75 4.86 -17.17
C PHE A 316 -18.88 5.09 -18.66
N LYS A 317 -19.63 6.14 -19.04
CA LYS A 317 -19.71 6.58 -20.44
C LYS A 317 -18.42 7.24 -20.93
N ASN A 318 -17.61 7.77 -20.02
CA ASN A 318 -16.38 8.51 -20.31
C ASN A 318 -15.38 8.29 -19.16
N SER A 319 -14.08 8.19 -19.48
CA SER A 319 -12.98 8.09 -18.53
C SER A 319 -12.91 9.24 -17.52
N LYS A 320 -13.35 10.46 -17.88
CA LYS A 320 -13.42 11.60 -16.95
C LYS A 320 -14.28 11.31 -15.71
N TYR A 321 -15.45 10.70 -15.90
CA TYR A 321 -16.34 10.37 -14.77
C TYR A 321 -15.76 9.25 -13.91
N PHE A 322 -15.16 8.25 -14.53
CA PHE A 322 -14.43 7.19 -13.83
C PHE A 322 -13.31 7.77 -12.95
N LEU A 323 -12.47 8.65 -13.52
CA LEU A 323 -11.36 9.28 -12.81
C LEU A 323 -11.84 10.18 -11.66
N ASN A 324 -12.94 10.92 -11.85
CA ASN A 324 -13.52 11.75 -10.81
C ASN A 324 -14.01 10.89 -9.63
N GLU A 325 -14.82 9.87 -9.90
CA GLU A 325 -15.34 8.99 -8.84
C GLU A 325 -14.23 8.22 -8.14
N LEU A 326 -13.23 7.74 -8.90
CA LEU A 326 -12.07 7.06 -8.33
C LEU A 326 -11.28 7.98 -7.39
N LYS A 327 -11.08 9.25 -7.75
CA LYS A 327 -10.45 10.25 -6.88
C LYS A 327 -11.27 10.44 -5.61
N SER A 328 -12.58 10.65 -5.72
CA SER A 328 -13.46 10.83 -4.57
C SER A 328 -13.44 9.62 -3.62
N ILE A 329 -13.52 8.40 -4.16
CA ILE A 329 -13.39 7.16 -3.39
C ILE A 329 -12.07 7.13 -2.63
N ARG A 330 -10.95 7.49 -3.25
CA ARG A 330 -9.64 7.42 -2.58
C ARG A 330 -9.52 8.33 -1.37
N HIS A 331 -10.13 9.51 -1.42
CA HIS A 331 -10.12 10.43 -0.29
C HIS A 331 -11.14 10.07 0.78
N CYS A 332 -12.31 9.56 0.39
CA CYS A 332 -13.37 9.19 1.33
C CYS A 332 -13.11 7.82 2.00
N PHE A 333 -12.29 6.94 1.39
CA PHE A 333 -11.96 5.61 1.92
C PHE A 333 -10.59 5.55 2.60
N ASN A 334 -10.48 6.20 3.77
CA ASN A 334 -9.37 5.95 4.69
C ASN A 334 -9.74 4.81 5.63
N GLY A 335 -8.83 3.88 5.96
CA GLY A 335 -9.10 2.59 6.63
C GLY A 335 -9.83 2.58 7.98
N LEU A 336 -10.34 3.74 8.44
CA LEU A 336 -11.23 3.96 9.58
C LEU A 336 -12.72 4.05 9.18
N THR A 337 -13.04 4.17 7.89
CA THR A 337 -14.40 4.38 7.33
C THR A 337 -15.20 3.10 7.09
N TYR A 338 -14.73 1.97 7.63
CA TYR A 338 -15.40 0.68 7.47
C TYR A 338 -16.78 0.71 8.13
N GLY A 339 -17.83 0.85 7.32
CA GLY A 339 -19.20 0.60 7.76
C GLY A 339 -20.27 1.44 7.06
N TYR A 340 -20.00 2.70 6.72
CA TYR A 340 -21.07 3.64 6.35
C TYR A 340 -20.96 4.21 4.93
N ILE A 341 -19.98 3.77 4.14
CA ILE A 341 -19.86 4.07 2.71
C ILE A 341 -19.72 2.75 1.95
N ILE A 342 -20.34 2.64 0.77
CA ILE A 342 -20.34 1.44 -0.08
C ILE A 342 -18.92 1.02 -0.43
N ASN A 343 -18.51 -0.18 0.00
CA ASN A 343 -17.11 -0.57 -0.14
C ASN A 343 -16.67 -0.60 -1.61
N PHE A 344 -15.52 0.01 -1.86
CA PHE A 344 -14.80 -0.09 -3.12
C PHE A 344 -13.77 -1.23 -3.06
N TYR A 345 -13.79 -2.14 -4.03
CA TYR A 345 -12.86 -3.27 -4.08
C TYR A 345 -11.68 -3.08 -5.01
N GLY A 346 -11.79 -2.16 -5.94
CA GLY A 346 -10.84 -1.97 -7.02
C GLY A 346 -11.55 -1.64 -8.32
N PHE A 347 -10.82 -1.72 -9.41
CA PHE A 347 -11.35 -1.44 -10.73
C PHE A 347 -10.89 -2.50 -11.72
N THR A 348 -11.61 -2.60 -12.82
CA THR A 348 -11.35 -3.55 -13.89
C THR A 348 -11.48 -2.83 -15.23
N LYS A 349 -11.11 -3.54 -16.30
CA LYS A 349 -11.23 -3.05 -17.66
C LYS A 349 -11.90 -4.12 -18.50
N ASP A 350 -13.01 -3.74 -19.13
CA ASP A 350 -13.68 -4.59 -20.10
C ASP A 350 -12.88 -4.60 -21.39
N SER A 351 -12.38 -5.78 -21.79
CA SER A 351 -11.54 -5.95 -22.97
C SER A 351 -12.28 -5.67 -24.28
N GLU A 352 -13.60 -5.84 -24.32
CA GLU A 352 -14.38 -5.61 -25.54
C GLU A 352 -14.66 -4.11 -25.74
N SER A 353 -15.11 -3.42 -24.69
CA SER A 353 -15.47 -2.00 -24.80
C SER A 353 -14.32 -1.03 -24.47
N ASN A 354 -13.18 -1.55 -24.03
CA ASN A 354 -12.00 -0.80 -23.59
C ASN A 354 -12.28 0.20 -22.44
N ASN A 355 -13.42 0.05 -21.75
CA ASN A 355 -13.87 0.96 -20.71
C ASN A 355 -13.42 0.50 -19.33
N TYR A 356 -13.02 1.48 -18.51
CA TYR A 356 -12.76 1.24 -17.09
C TYR A 356 -14.07 1.15 -16.28
N ILE A 357 -14.06 0.24 -15.33
CA ILE A 357 -15.23 -0.16 -14.54
C ILE A 357 -14.81 -0.19 -13.07
N LEU A 358 -15.59 0.47 -12.19
CA LEU A 358 -15.40 0.34 -10.75
C LEU A 358 -16.07 -0.94 -10.24
N VAL A 359 -15.38 -1.64 -9.34
CA VAL A 359 -15.87 -2.85 -8.68
C VAL A 359 -16.25 -2.49 -7.24
N MET A 360 -17.53 -2.56 -6.94
CA MET A 360 -18.12 -2.04 -5.70
C MET A 360 -18.95 -3.11 -4.99
N GLU A 361 -19.22 -2.87 -3.71
CA GLU A 361 -20.13 -3.69 -2.91
C GLU A 361 -21.55 -3.69 -3.48
N TYR A 362 -22.15 -4.88 -3.53
CA TYR A 362 -23.57 -5.01 -3.84
C TYR A 362 -24.41 -4.87 -2.57
N ALA A 363 -25.17 -3.78 -2.49
CA ALA A 363 -26.16 -3.54 -1.45
C ALA A 363 -27.48 -4.25 -1.79
N SER A 364 -27.64 -5.46 -1.26
CA SER A 364 -28.78 -6.34 -1.57
C SER A 364 -30.11 -5.87 -0.99
N GLY A 365 -30.09 -4.97 0.01
CA GLY A 365 -31.29 -4.40 0.61
C GLY A 365 -31.93 -3.26 -0.19
N GLY A 366 -31.27 -2.79 -1.26
CA GLY A 366 -31.77 -1.71 -2.11
C GLY A 366 -31.55 -0.31 -1.53
N ASP A 367 -32.22 0.70 -2.11
CA ASP A 367 -32.11 2.10 -1.72
C ASP A 367 -33.18 2.52 -0.70
N LEU A 368 -32.85 3.55 0.11
CA LEU A 368 -33.70 4.04 1.19
C LEU A 368 -35.00 4.62 0.65
N HIS A 369 -34.98 5.24 -0.54
CA HIS A 369 -36.18 5.79 -1.15
C HIS A 369 -37.26 4.73 -1.36
N LYS A 370 -36.93 3.62 -2.03
CA LYS A 370 -37.85 2.49 -2.23
C LYS A 370 -38.22 1.80 -0.93
N HIS A 371 -37.27 1.69 0.01
CA HIS A 371 -37.54 1.10 1.31
C HIS A 371 -38.60 1.89 2.09
N LEU A 372 -38.48 3.23 2.10
CA LEU A 372 -39.46 4.11 2.72
C LEU A 372 -40.81 4.01 2.00
N GLN A 373 -40.85 4.08 0.67
CA GLN A 373 -42.10 3.91 -0.09
C GLN A 373 -42.86 2.63 0.28
N LYS A 374 -42.14 1.52 0.48
CA LYS A 374 -42.74 0.22 0.81
C LYS A 374 -43.13 0.07 2.28
N ASN A 375 -42.34 0.63 3.20
CA ASN A 375 -42.40 0.30 4.62
C ASN A 375 -42.70 1.51 5.53
N PHE A 376 -43.03 2.68 4.99
CA PHE A 376 -43.14 3.93 5.78
C PHE A 376 -43.96 3.79 7.06
N THR A 377 -45.10 3.09 6.99
CA THR A 377 -46.02 2.87 8.12
C THR A 377 -45.48 1.90 9.18
N ASN A 378 -44.53 1.05 8.81
CA ASN A 378 -44.00 -0.03 9.65
C ASN A 378 -42.67 0.34 10.33
N ILE A 379 -42.01 1.42 9.89
CA ILE A 379 -40.74 1.87 10.45
C ILE A 379 -41.01 2.67 11.73
N THR A 380 -40.56 2.12 12.85
CA THR A 380 -40.63 2.76 14.17
C THR A 380 -39.74 3.99 14.27
N TRP A 381 -40.02 4.90 15.20
CA TRP A 381 -39.16 6.05 15.49
C TRP A 381 -37.72 5.66 15.82
N PHE A 382 -37.55 4.60 16.61
CA PHE A 382 -36.23 4.08 16.94
C PHE A 382 -35.44 3.64 15.70
N GLN A 383 -36.10 2.94 14.76
CA GLN A 383 -35.47 2.59 13.48
C GLN A 383 -35.11 3.82 12.66
N LYS A 384 -35.98 4.85 12.58
CA LYS A 384 -35.66 6.11 11.88
C LYS A 384 -34.41 6.78 12.46
N LEU A 385 -34.30 6.85 13.79
CA LEU A 385 -33.14 7.44 14.46
C LEU A 385 -31.86 6.63 14.21
N ASN A 386 -31.95 5.29 14.18
CA ASN A 386 -30.79 4.47 13.83
C ASN A 386 -30.35 4.71 12.38
N ILE A 387 -31.28 4.72 11.43
CA ILE A 387 -30.97 5.03 10.03
C ILE A 387 -30.28 6.40 9.92
N LEU A 388 -30.83 7.42 10.57
CA LEU A 388 -30.25 8.76 10.58
C LEU A 388 -28.83 8.78 11.17
N LYS A 389 -28.60 8.07 12.27
CA LYS A 389 -27.27 7.96 12.89
C LYS A 389 -26.26 7.35 11.92
N GLU A 390 -26.60 6.27 11.24
CA GLU A 390 -25.71 5.59 10.28
C GLU A 390 -25.38 6.50 9.08
N ILE A 391 -26.38 7.20 8.56
CA ILE A 391 -26.22 8.18 7.48
C ILE A 391 -25.30 9.34 7.93
N LEU A 392 -25.54 9.90 9.12
CA LEU A 392 -24.73 10.98 9.69
C LEU A 392 -23.28 10.56 9.88
N THR A 393 -23.01 9.35 10.40
CA THR A 393 -21.64 8.85 10.54
C THR A 393 -20.96 8.68 9.17
N GLY A 394 -21.69 8.24 8.16
CA GLY A 394 -21.17 8.20 6.78
C GLY A 394 -20.83 9.60 6.25
N LEU A 395 -21.71 10.57 6.45
CA LEU A 395 -21.54 11.93 5.92
C LEU A 395 -20.42 12.69 6.64
N GLU A 396 -20.35 12.56 7.97
CA GLU A 396 -19.24 13.07 8.80
C GLU A 396 -17.90 12.56 8.29
N ASN A 397 -17.81 11.28 7.90
CA ASN A 397 -16.58 10.73 7.32
C ASN A 397 -16.20 11.42 6.00
N ILE A 398 -17.16 11.68 5.10
CA ILE A 398 -16.89 12.39 3.84
C ILE A 398 -16.40 13.81 4.14
N HIS A 399 -17.10 14.53 5.03
CA HIS A 399 -16.80 15.91 5.40
C HIS A 399 -15.47 16.07 6.14
N SER A 400 -15.11 15.11 6.99
CA SER A 400 -13.83 15.10 7.74
C SER A 400 -12.61 14.88 6.83
N ASN A 401 -12.83 14.34 5.63
CA ASN A 401 -11.79 14.22 4.60
C ASN A 401 -11.77 15.42 3.64
N GLU A 402 -12.42 16.54 3.99
CA GLU A 402 -12.50 17.77 3.18
C GLU A 402 -13.14 17.55 1.80
N PHE A 403 -14.14 16.67 1.75
CA PHE A 403 -14.98 16.39 0.59
C PHE A 403 -16.46 16.70 0.86
N ILE A 404 -17.21 16.93 -0.23
CA ILE A 404 -18.64 17.20 -0.27
C ILE A 404 -19.29 16.17 -1.21
N HIS A 405 -20.45 15.63 -0.86
CA HIS A 405 -21.15 14.61 -1.65
C HIS A 405 -21.79 15.19 -2.92
N ARG A 406 -22.52 16.31 -2.80
CA ARG A 406 -23.19 17.09 -3.88
C ARG A 406 -24.41 16.45 -4.57
N ASP A 407 -24.64 15.17 -4.36
CA ASP A 407 -25.83 14.45 -4.83
C ASP A 407 -26.44 13.61 -3.71
N PHE A 408 -26.57 14.23 -2.53
CA PHE A 408 -26.98 13.52 -1.33
C PHE A 408 -28.51 13.39 -1.28
N HIS A 409 -29.02 12.17 -1.35
CA HIS A 409 -30.47 11.91 -1.30
C HIS A 409 -30.77 10.45 -0.95
N THR A 410 -32.02 10.16 -0.61
CA THR A 410 -32.47 8.81 -0.20
C THR A 410 -32.18 7.69 -1.22
N GLY A 411 -32.17 8.00 -2.53
CA GLY A 411 -31.75 7.05 -3.58
C GLY A 411 -30.26 6.64 -3.56
N ASN A 412 -29.37 7.43 -2.94
CA ASN A 412 -27.94 7.16 -2.80
C ASN A 412 -27.59 6.58 -1.41
N ILE A 413 -28.59 6.35 -0.56
CA ILE A 413 -28.44 5.64 0.71
C ILE A 413 -28.87 4.19 0.51
N LEU A 414 -27.94 3.26 0.64
CA LEU A 414 -28.10 1.86 0.26
C LEU A 414 -28.00 0.94 1.49
N LEU A 415 -28.86 -0.07 1.55
CA LEU A 415 -28.87 -1.07 2.61
C LEU A 415 -28.00 -2.27 2.23
N GLU A 416 -26.90 -2.50 2.97
CA GLU A 416 -25.93 -3.57 2.68
C GLU A 416 -26.62 -4.92 2.47
N ASN A 417 -27.35 -5.37 3.50
CA ASN A 417 -28.25 -6.50 3.41
C ASN A 417 -29.31 -6.44 4.51
N LEU A 418 -30.37 -7.24 4.32
CA LEU A 418 -31.51 -7.32 5.25
C LEU A 418 -31.17 -7.97 6.60
N ARG A 419 -29.97 -8.56 6.77
CA ARG A 419 -29.56 -9.24 8.01
C ARG A 419 -28.81 -8.32 8.95
N PHE A 420 -27.89 -7.50 8.43
CA PHE A 420 -27.10 -6.55 9.21
C PHE A 420 -27.78 -5.20 9.36
N SER A 421 -28.75 -4.88 8.49
CA SER A 421 -29.55 -3.65 8.53
C SER A 421 -28.76 -2.35 8.52
N LEU A 422 -27.55 -2.38 7.95
CA LEU A 422 -26.62 -1.26 7.91
C LEU A 422 -26.79 -0.43 6.64
N TRP A 423 -27.10 0.85 6.81
CA TRP A 423 -27.23 1.84 5.74
C TRP A 423 -25.88 2.49 5.42
N LYS A 424 -25.61 2.62 4.12
CA LYS A 424 -24.34 3.10 3.58
C LYS A 424 -24.58 4.15 2.51
N ILE A 425 -23.75 5.18 2.49
CA ILE A 425 -23.73 6.18 1.42
C ILE A 425 -23.06 5.56 0.18
N GLY A 426 -23.69 5.70 -0.97
CA GLY A 426 -23.17 5.30 -2.28
C GLY A 426 -23.09 6.48 -3.26
N ASP A 427 -22.54 6.21 -4.43
CA ASP A 427 -22.39 7.16 -5.56
C ASP A 427 -21.62 8.45 -5.23
N LEU A 428 -20.28 8.34 -5.20
CA LEU A 428 -19.39 9.49 -5.03
C LEU A 428 -18.99 10.15 -6.36
N GLY A 429 -19.73 9.89 -7.43
CA GLY A 429 -19.36 10.31 -8.79
C GLY A 429 -19.36 11.82 -9.00
N LEU A 430 -20.14 12.54 -8.20
CA LEU A 430 -20.23 14.01 -8.20
C LEU A 430 -19.48 14.66 -7.04
N SER A 431 -18.95 13.86 -6.12
CA SER A 431 -18.27 14.36 -4.94
C SER A 431 -16.99 15.11 -5.30
N GLN A 432 -16.64 16.10 -4.49
CA GLN A 432 -15.56 17.02 -4.78
C GLN A 432 -14.91 17.53 -3.51
N SER A 433 -13.61 17.83 -3.56
CA SER A 433 -12.92 18.52 -2.46
C SER A 433 -13.45 19.94 -2.29
N VAL A 434 -13.61 20.36 -1.04
CA VAL A 434 -14.01 21.74 -0.67
C VAL A 434 -13.09 22.81 -1.26
N ASN A 435 -11.82 22.46 -1.49
CA ASN A 435 -10.80 23.40 -1.98
C ASN A 435 -10.74 23.50 -3.51
N ASN A 436 -11.56 22.72 -4.22
CA ASN A 436 -11.48 22.66 -5.66
C ASN A 436 -12.21 23.85 -6.29
N LYS A 437 -11.42 24.89 -6.65
CA LYS A 437 -11.84 26.13 -7.30
C LYS A 437 -12.35 25.96 -8.75
N SER A 438 -12.23 24.77 -9.33
CA SER A 438 -12.58 24.51 -10.74
C SER A 438 -14.04 24.13 -10.99
N SER A 439 -14.95 24.41 -10.06
CA SER A 439 -16.36 24.07 -10.27
C SER A 439 -16.91 24.83 -11.48
N ASN A 440 -17.25 24.10 -12.54
CA ASN A 440 -18.31 24.56 -13.42
C ASN A 440 -19.52 24.86 -12.53
N ASN A 441 -20.17 26.01 -12.74
CA ASN A 441 -21.40 26.41 -12.03
C ASN A 441 -22.63 25.56 -12.42
N GLU A 442 -22.40 24.32 -12.85
CA GLU A 442 -23.45 23.36 -13.15
C GLU A 442 -24.11 22.91 -11.85
N ILE A 443 -25.43 23.03 -11.81
CA ILE A 443 -26.26 22.56 -10.72
C ILE A 443 -26.48 21.06 -10.94
N TYR A 444 -25.99 20.26 -10.01
CA TYR A 444 -26.20 18.82 -9.95
C TYR A 444 -27.08 18.47 -8.76
N GLY A 445 -27.67 17.27 -8.78
CA GLY A 445 -28.48 16.75 -7.68
C GLY A 445 -29.94 16.54 -8.06
N VAL A 446 -30.68 15.93 -7.13
CA VAL A 446 -32.14 15.77 -7.24
C VAL A 446 -32.80 17.02 -6.65
N ILE A 447 -33.49 17.81 -7.48
CA ILE A 447 -33.97 19.18 -7.16
C ILE A 447 -34.51 19.37 -5.72
N PRO A 448 -35.41 18.52 -5.18
CA PRO A 448 -35.91 18.65 -3.81
C PRO A 448 -34.85 18.60 -2.70
N TYR A 449 -33.67 18.05 -2.98
CA TYR A 449 -32.55 17.90 -2.04
C TYR A 449 -31.51 19.01 -2.21
N ILE A 450 -31.60 19.86 -3.24
CA ILE A 450 -30.59 20.89 -3.52
C ILE A 450 -30.84 22.11 -2.63
N ALA A 451 -29.79 22.54 -1.90
CA ALA A 451 -29.86 23.70 -1.03
C ALA A 451 -30.17 25.00 -1.82
N PRO A 452 -31.02 25.89 -1.29
CA PRO A 452 -31.52 27.06 -2.01
C PRO A 452 -30.42 28.05 -2.43
N GLU A 453 -29.33 28.13 -1.68
CA GLU A 453 -28.16 28.95 -2.01
C GLU A 453 -27.46 28.50 -3.31
N ILE A 454 -27.53 27.21 -3.67
CA ILE A 454 -26.96 26.70 -4.92
C ILE A 454 -27.67 27.28 -6.13
N PHE A 455 -29.01 27.42 -6.06
CA PHE A 455 -29.79 28.08 -7.11
C PHE A 455 -29.51 29.60 -7.19
N LYS A 456 -28.93 30.20 -6.15
CA LYS A 456 -28.49 31.60 -6.13
C LYS A 456 -27.05 31.76 -6.65
N GLY A 457 -26.42 30.69 -7.13
CA GLY A 457 -25.07 30.70 -7.67
C GLY A 457 -23.96 30.49 -6.65
N SER A 458 -24.29 30.13 -5.39
CA SER A 458 -23.28 29.71 -4.42
C SER A 458 -22.64 28.40 -4.84
N ALA A 459 -21.37 28.22 -4.47
CA ALA A 459 -20.69 26.93 -4.62
C ALA A 459 -21.29 25.90 -3.65
N PHE A 460 -21.21 24.61 -4.03
CA PHE A 460 -21.54 23.52 -3.13
C PHE A 460 -20.63 23.55 -1.90
N SER A 461 -21.21 23.29 -0.73
CA SER A 461 -20.51 23.28 0.56
C SER A 461 -20.92 22.07 1.40
N LYS A 462 -20.24 21.85 2.55
CA LYS A 462 -20.64 20.80 3.50
C LYS A 462 -22.05 21.05 4.03
N GLU A 463 -22.41 22.32 4.26
CA GLU A 463 -23.73 22.75 4.71
C GLU A 463 -24.82 22.43 3.69
N ALA A 464 -24.53 22.47 2.39
CA ALA A 464 -25.47 22.07 1.35
C ALA A 464 -25.81 20.56 1.42
N ASP A 465 -24.84 19.70 1.77
CA ASP A 465 -25.13 18.28 2.04
C ASP A 465 -25.96 18.14 3.33
N ILE A 466 -25.75 19.00 4.35
CA ILE A 466 -26.56 18.99 5.58
C ILE A 466 -28.01 19.43 5.30
N TYR A 467 -28.24 20.38 4.39
CA TYR A 467 -29.59 20.71 3.93
C TYR A 467 -30.25 19.51 3.22
N SER A 468 -29.46 18.71 2.50
CA SER A 468 -29.94 17.55 1.76
C SER A 468 -30.32 16.37 2.67
N LEU A 469 -29.72 16.26 3.86
CA LEU A 469 -30.01 15.23 4.86
C LEU A 469 -31.42 15.38 5.45
#